data_AF-A0A0F9HMT8-F1
#
_entry.id   AF-A0A0F9HMT8-F1
#
_cell.length_a   1.000
_cell.length_b   1.000
_cell.length_c   1.000
_cell.angle_alpha   90.00
_cell.angle_beta   90.00
_cell.angle_gamma   90.00
#
_symmetry.space_group_name_H-M   'P 1'
#
loop_
_entity.id
_entity.type
_entity.pdbx_description
1 polymer ?
#
loop_
_entity_poly.entity_id
_entity_poly.type
_entity_poly.pdbx_seq_one_letter_code
_entity_poly.pdbx_strand_id
1 'polypeptide(L)'
;MRRIFLSLFLIALFASPSWAVTCSTSWARSKDWGSSEVLTEPDLEGEFDNTNTLGGNCGDVLGTHDHDNAGTDKLNAHASVVALSINAGLISTEVATSHQALVAQGDGTAGWVTAVITSGESQGDVLYFDGSVWAKLVAGTDGLFLKTQGASANPTWAAAAVSAAHASKIWDADVNTLVEVEQAADQDVIRFTVDGTEKMLIDSTGVSFAKGDVAVKGWVKFDGTTPANILDSFNVTSVTYVATGRYQVIWDTDFADANYVVVCTSQSGGADPGNADFCHIEPGGQAAGSVDLSNIDGGGAGAVDATFVHVIAFGNQ
;
A
#
# COMPACT_ATOMS: atom_id res chain seq x y z
N MET A 1 -29.46 84.62 -119.13
CA MET A 1 -28.83 83.41 -119.71
C MET A 1 -27.73 82.94 -118.77
N ARG A 2 -27.71 81.64 -118.37
CA ARG A 2 -26.56 80.76 -118.01
C ARG A 2 -25.43 81.35 -117.11
N ARG A 3 -24.98 80.78 -115.97
CA ARG A 3 -24.58 79.38 -115.66
C ARG A 3 -24.18 79.24 -114.16
N ILE A 4 -24.17 77.98 -113.71
CA ILE A 4 -23.81 77.33 -112.42
C ILE A 4 -22.31 77.46 -112.02
N PHE A 5 -21.95 77.40 -110.72
CA PHE A 5 -20.93 76.52 -110.09
C PHE A 5 -20.84 76.64 -108.54
N LEU A 6 -20.07 75.74 -107.90
CA LEU A 6 -20.31 74.97 -106.67
C LEU A 6 -19.42 75.38 -105.45
N SER A 7 -20.02 75.36 -104.24
CA SER A 7 -19.56 75.04 -102.85
C SER A 7 -18.11 75.27 -102.35
N LEU A 8 -17.95 75.87 -101.15
CA LEU A 8 -17.29 75.25 -99.97
C LEU A 8 -17.53 76.05 -98.67
N PHE A 9 -17.61 75.34 -97.53
CA PHE A 9 -18.04 75.80 -96.19
C PHE A 9 -16.83 75.79 -95.23
N LEU A 10 -16.67 76.81 -94.37
CA LEU A 10 -15.70 76.80 -93.27
C LEU A 10 -16.25 77.61 -92.07
N ILE A 11 -16.49 76.95 -90.93
CA ILE A 11 -16.90 77.54 -89.66
C ILE A 11 -15.69 77.51 -88.71
N ALA A 12 -15.38 78.65 -88.09
CA ALA A 12 -14.25 78.85 -87.20
C ALA A 12 -14.54 78.38 -85.76
N LEU A 13 -13.58 77.68 -85.16
CA LEU A 13 -13.51 77.32 -83.75
C LEU A 13 -12.97 78.50 -82.92
N PHE A 14 -13.65 78.85 -81.83
CA PHE A 14 -13.07 79.63 -80.73
C PHE A 14 -12.70 78.68 -79.58
N ALA A 15 -11.47 78.79 -79.07
CA ALA A 15 -11.00 78.09 -77.88
C ALA A 15 -11.31 78.91 -76.61
N SER A 16 -11.76 78.23 -75.56
CA SER A 16 -11.94 78.76 -74.20
C SER A 16 -11.26 77.84 -73.17
N PRO A 17 -10.94 78.34 -71.96
CA PRO A 17 -9.71 77.99 -71.25
C PRO A 17 -9.78 76.68 -70.45
N SER A 18 -8.62 76.03 -70.37
CA SER A 18 -8.31 74.84 -69.58
C SER A 18 -8.47 75.09 -68.07
N TRP A 19 -9.37 74.35 -67.43
CA TRP A 19 -9.31 74.13 -65.99
C TRP A 19 -8.30 73.00 -65.77
N ALA A 20 -7.05 73.35 -65.47
CA ALA A 20 -6.10 72.39 -64.96
C ALA A 20 -6.55 71.99 -63.56
N VAL A 21 -7.23 70.85 -63.44
CA VAL A 21 -7.49 70.20 -62.16
C VAL A 21 -6.16 69.58 -61.73
N THR A 22 -5.46 70.25 -60.82
CA THR A 22 -4.30 69.66 -60.12
C THR A 22 -4.81 68.58 -59.18
N CYS A 23 -4.48 67.32 -59.43
CA CYS A 23 -4.61 66.27 -58.43
C CYS A 23 -3.68 66.63 -57.26
N SER A 24 -4.26 66.96 -56.11
CA SER A 24 -3.51 67.00 -54.85
C SER A 24 -3.09 65.58 -54.51
N THR A 25 -1.79 65.31 -54.50
CA THR A 25 -1.22 64.10 -53.87
C THR A 25 -0.77 64.38 -52.45
N SER A 26 -1.31 65.42 -51.78
CA SER A 26 -0.95 65.68 -50.38
C SER A 26 -1.65 64.66 -49.47
N TRP A 27 -1.04 63.50 -49.32
CA TRP A 27 -1.35 62.56 -48.24
C TRP A 27 -0.82 63.17 -46.94
N ALA A 28 -1.57 64.11 -46.39
CA ALA A 28 -1.24 64.74 -45.11
C ALA A 28 -2.43 64.57 -44.16
N ARG A 29 -2.36 63.48 -43.38
CA ARG A 29 -2.80 63.30 -41.97
C ARG A 29 -3.19 61.84 -41.76
N SER A 30 -2.20 60.98 -41.49
CA SER A 30 -2.47 59.85 -40.59
C SER A 30 -2.49 60.45 -39.18
N LYS A 31 -3.59 60.29 -38.45
CA LYS A 31 -3.65 60.65 -37.03
C LYS A 31 -2.78 59.63 -36.30
N ASP A 32 -1.67 60.06 -35.69
CA ASP A 32 -0.85 59.18 -34.85
C ASP A 32 -1.63 58.89 -33.56
N TRP A 33 -2.17 57.67 -33.45
CA TRP A 33 -2.99 57.24 -32.32
C TRP A 33 -2.13 57.04 -31.06
N GLY A 34 -2.49 57.71 -29.96
CA GLY A 34 -1.94 57.40 -28.65
C GLY A 34 -2.52 56.09 -28.09
N SER A 35 -1.77 55.40 -27.22
CA SER A 35 -2.10 54.06 -26.72
C SER A 35 -3.37 53.94 -25.83
N SER A 36 -4.19 54.99 -25.74
CA SER A 36 -5.42 55.01 -24.93
C SER A 36 -6.41 56.11 -25.37
N GLU A 37 -6.67 56.24 -26.66
CA GLU A 37 -7.83 57.02 -27.15
C GLU A 37 -9.04 56.11 -27.39
N VAL A 38 -10.23 56.60 -27.02
CA VAL A 38 -11.52 55.95 -27.34
C VAL A 38 -12.05 56.57 -28.62
N LEU A 39 -12.35 55.74 -29.61
CA LEU A 39 -12.95 56.15 -30.89
C LEU A 39 -14.27 56.89 -30.62
N THR A 40 -14.34 58.16 -31.01
CA THR A 40 -15.60 58.91 -31.01
C THR A 40 -16.21 58.83 -32.42
N GLU A 41 -17.53 58.93 -32.55
CA GLU A 41 -18.18 58.89 -33.89
C GLU A 41 -17.59 59.88 -34.92
N PRO A 42 -17.12 61.09 -34.55
CA PRO A 42 -16.42 61.97 -35.48
C PRO A 42 -15.10 61.40 -36.05
N ASP A 43 -14.39 60.56 -35.28
CA ASP A 43 -13.16 59.90 -35.76
C ASP A 43 -13.47 58.80 -36.79
N LEU A 44 -14.66 58.18 -36.70
CA LEU A 44 -15.12 57.15 -37.65
C LEU A 44 -15.66 57.77 -38.94
N GLU A 45 -16.42 58.86 -38.83
CA GLU A 45 -16.96 59.59 -40.00
C GLU A 45 -15.84 60.25 -40.84
N GLY A 46 -14.75 60.70 -40.21
CA GLY A 46 -13.59 61.26 -40.92
C GLY A 46 -12.77 60.24 -41.73
N GLU A 47 -12.78 58.98 -41.34
CA GLU A 47 -12.13 57.88 -42.08
C GLU A 47 -13.06 57.33 -43.17
N PHE A 48 -14.39 57.33 -42.94
CA PHE A 48 -15.36 56.88 -43.94
C PHE A 48 -15.46 57.83 -45.14
N ASP A 49 -15.33 59.15 -44.93
CA ASP A 49 -15.43 60.14 -46.01
C ASP A 49 -14.14 60.26 -46.86
N ASN A 50 -13.04 59.62 -46.44
CA ASN A 50 -11.81 59.50 -47.25
C ASN A 50 -11.96 58.50 -48.43
N THR A 51 -12.98 57.65 -48.38
CA THR A 51 -13.29 56.69 -49.45
C THR A 51 -14.47 57.10 -50.33
N ASN A 52 -15.17 58.21 -50.02
CA ASN A 52 -16.39 58.61 -50.75
C ASN A 52 -16.36 60.01 -51.41
N THR A 53 -15.19 60.63 -51.54
CA THR A 53 -15.04 61.83 -52.38
C THR A 53 -14.11 61.62 -53.58
N LEU A 54 -14.36 60.54 -54.34
CA LEU A 54 -14.06 60.54 -55.77
C LEU A 54 -15.28 61.10 -56.51
N GLY A 55 -15.32 62.43 -56.62
CA GLY A 55 -16.24 63.12 -57.53
C GLY A 55 -16.14 62.50 -58.93
N GLY A 56 -17.29 62.12 -59.49
CA GLY A 56 -17.36 61.41 -60.76
C GLY A 56 -16.60 62.10 -61.87
N ASN A 57 -15.48 61.49 -62.30
CA ASN A 57 -14.96 61.42 -63.68
C ASN A 57 -13.50 60.90 -63.73
N CYS A 58 -13.19 59.80 -63.05
CA CYS A 58 -11.95 59.04 -63.27
C CYS A 58 -12.34 57.60 -63.58
N GLY A 59 -12.66 57.32 -64.85
CA GLY A 59 -12.86 55.97 -65.34
C GLY A 59 -11.54 55.19 -65.34
N ASP A 60 -11.66 53.87 -65.18
CA ASP A 60 -10.60 52.85 -65.21
C ASP A 60 -9.65 52.77 -64.01
N VAL A 61 -10.15 52.31 -62.86
CA VAL A 61 -9.52 51.19 -62.11
C VAL A 61 -10.61 50.34 -61.44
N LEU A 62 -11.50 49.72 -62.23
CA LEU A 62 -12.32 48.60 -61.77
C LEU A 62 -11.61 47.28 -62.11
N GLY A 63 -10.56 46.97 -61.34
CA GLY A 63 -10.23 45.59 -61.03
C GLY A 63 -11.12 45.17 -59.87
N THR A 64 -12.18 44.44 -60.17
CA THR A 64 -13.23 43.97 -59.26
C THR A 64 -12.69 43.46 -57.92
N HIS A 65 -13.07 44.08 -56.81
CA HIS A 65 -13.29 43.32 -55.58
C HIS A 65 -14.79 43.00 -55.56
N ASP A 66 -15.07 41.70 -55.58
CA ASP A 66 -16.42 41.18 -55.57
C ASP A 66 -16.99 41.28 -54.15
N HIS A 67 -18.23 41.72 -54.05
CA HIS A 67 -19.03 41.75 -52.83
C HIS A 67 -20.22 40.80 -52.99
N ASP A 68 -19.96 39.60 -53.52
CA ASP A 68 -20.89 38.49 -53.56
C ASP A 68 -21.00 37.82 -52.17
N ASN A 69 -21.51 38.58 -51.21
CA ASN A 69 -22.37 38.11 -50.12
C ASN A 69 -22.07 36.72 -49.50
N ALA A 70 -20.82 36.48 -49.10
CA ALA A 70 -20.42 35.40 -48.20
C ALA A 70 -19.56 35.97 -47.07
N GLY A 71 -20.21 36.53 -46.05
CA GLY A 71 -19.56 37.16 -44.91
C GLY A 71 -18.68 36.17 -44.14
N THR A 72 -17.38 36.42 -44.17
CA THR A 72 -16.48 36.39 -43.01
C THR A 72 -15.36 37.39 -43.31
N ASP A 73 -15.10 38.31 -42.39
CA ASP A 73 -13.97 39.24 -42.45
C ASP A 73 -12.65 38.45 -42.50
N LYS A 74 -12.21 38.10 -43.71
CA LYS A 74 -10.92 37.43 -43.92
C LYS A 74 -9.85 38.50 -44.04
N LEU A 75 -9.04 38.61 -43.00
CA LEU A 75 -7.74 39.28 -43.06
C LEU A 75 -6.98 38.79 -44.29
N ASN A 76 -6.51 39.74 -45.09
CA ASN A 76 -5.86 39.48 -46.37
C ASN A 76 -4.64 38.56 -46.16
N ALA A 77 -4.60 37.40 -46.84
CA ALA A 77 -3.64 36.32 -46.61
C ALA A 77 -2.15 36.68 -46.90
N HIS A 78 -1.87 37.93 -47.28
CA HIS A 78 -0.53 38.46 -47.49
C HIS A 78 0.04 39.27 -46.31
N ALA A 79 -0.72 39.49 -45.23
CA ALA A 79 -0.19 40.06 -44.01
C ALA A 79 0.37 38.96 -43.10
N SER A 80 1.70 38.86 -43.02
CA SER A 80 2.37 38.08 -41.97
C SER A 80 2.06 38.74 -40.62
N VAL A 81 1.15 38.16 -39.85
CA VAL A 81 0.91 38.56 -38.47
C VAL A 81 1.95 37.86 -37.59
N VAL A 82 2.94 38.61 -37.12
CA VAL A 82 3.85 38.17 -36.06
C VAL A 82 3.31 38.69 -34.73
N ALA A 83 2.54 37.85 -34.02
CA ALA A 83 2.01 38.17 -32.69
C ALA A 83 2.67 37.29 -31.62
N LEU A 84 3.03 37.90 -30.48
CA LEU A 84 3.54 37.17 -29.30
C LEU A 84 2.48 36.22 -28.69
N SER A 85 1.20 36.55 -28.85
CA SER A 85 0.06 35.69 -28.53
C SER A 85 -1.16 36.12 -29.34
N ILE A 86 -1.89 35.14 -29.88
CA ILE A 86 -3.21 35.36 -30.49
C ILE A 86 -4.26 34.95 -29.46
N ASN A 87 -5.01 35.91 -28.92
CA ASN A 87 -6.20 35.61 -28.12
C ASN A 87 -7.40 35.45 -29.07
N ALA A 88 -7.49 34.32 -29.75
CA ALA A 88 -8.68 33.94 -30.49
C ALA A 88 -9.71 33.38 -29.51
N GLY A 89 -10.93 33.92 -29.50
CA GLY A 89 -12.07 33.26 -28.87
C GLY A 89 -12.30 31.94 -29.60
N LEU A 90 -11.88 30.83 -28.99
CA LEU A 90 -11.99 29.51 -29.58
C LEU A 90 -13.46 29.06 -29.50
N ILE A 91 -14.24 29.36 -30.53
CA ILE A 91 -15.64 28.94 -30.65
C ILE A 91 -15.65 27.55 -31.27
N SER A 92 -15.90 26.50 -30.49
CA SER A 92 -16.33 25.22 -31.09
C SER A 92 -17.78 25.36 -31.51
N THR A 93 -18.10 25.09 -32.78
CA THR A 93 -19.48 25.10 -33.30
C THR A 93 -20.31 23.90 -32.83
N GLU A 94 -19.70 22.99 -32.07
CA GLU A 94 -20.29 21.76 -31.55
C GLU A 94 -20.17 21.68 -30.02
N VAL A 95 -21.15 21.05 -29.39
CA VAL A 95 -21.15 20.77 -27.95
C VAL A 95 -20.28 19.53 -27.70
N ALA A 96 -19.29 19.65 -26.81
CA ALA A 96 -18.52 18.50 -26.38
C ALA A 96 -19.43 17.41 -25.82
N THR A 97 -19.26 16.18 -26.28
CA THR A 97 -19.77 15.00 -25.58
C THR A 97 -18.80 14.61 -24.46
N SER A 98 -19.26 13.80 -23.49
CA SER A 98 -18.39 13.29 -22.44
C SER A 98 -17.15 12.60 -23.02
N HIS A 99 -15.98 12.81 -22.41
CA HIS A 99 -14.68 12.24 -22.81
C HIS A 99 -14.00 12.84 -24.06
N GLN A 100 -14.33 14.06 -24.44
CA GLN A 100 -13.63 14.79 -25.49
C GLN A 100 -12.66 15.85 -24.94
N ALA A 101 -11.57 16.06 -25.66
CA ALA A 101 -10.61 17.14 -25.42
C ALA A 101 -10.62 18.09 -26.62
N LEU A 102 -10.59 19.40 -26.35
CA LEU A 102 -10.44 20.41 -27.40
C LEU A 102 -8.96 20.48 -27.77
N VAL A 103 -8.63 20.08 -29.00
CA VAL A 103 -7.25 20.06 -29.51
C VAL A 103 -7.11 21.06 -30.64
N ALA A 104 -6.08 21.91 -30.59
CA ALA A 104 -5.70 22.77 -31.70
C ALA A 104 -5.03 21.95 -32.81
N GLN A 105 -5.54 22.02 -34.04
CA GLN A 105 -5.11 21.12 -35.14
C GLN A 105 -3.89 21.64 -35.92
N GLY A 106 -3.33 22.79 -35.54
CA GLY A 106 -2.18 23.41 -36.21
C GLY A 106 -2.52 24.11 -37.54
N ASP A 107 -3.76 24.04 -38.00
CA ASP A 107 -4.29 24.74 -39.19
C ASP A 107 -5.11 26.01 -38.84
N GLY A 108 -5.07 26.42 -37.56
CA GLY A 108 -5.87 27.53 -37.04
C GLY A 108 -7.27 27.14 -36.58
N THR A 109 -7.64 25.86 -36.66
CA THR A 109 -8.88 25.32 -36.10
C THR A 109 -8.63 24.56 -34.80
N ALA A 110 -9.69 24.36 -34.01
CA ALA A 110 -9.71 23.37 -32.95
C ALA A 110 -10.91 22.45 -33.11
N GLY A 111 -10.70 21.16 -32.88
CA GLY A 111 -11.74 20.15 -32.90
C GLY A 111 -11.86 19.47 -31.54
N TRP A 112 -13.08 19.01 -31.21
CA TRP A 112 -13.27 18.03 -30.16
C TRP A 112 -12.76 16.70 -30.66
N VAL A 113 -11.57 16.32 -30.21
CA VAL A 113 -11.05 14.98 -30.45
C VAL A 113 -11.53 14.14 -29.27
N THR A 114 -12.08 12.95 -29.50
CA THR A 114 -12.18 11.94 -28.43
C THR A 114 -10.81 11.89 -27.79
N ALA A 115 -10.72 12.19 -26.49
CA ALA A 115 -9.43 12.31 -25.82
C ALA A 115 -8.58 11.10 -26.25
N VAL A 116 -7.42 11.35 -26.83
CA VAL A 116 -6.60 10.38 -27.63
C VAL A 116 -6.13 9.17 -26.79
N ILE A 117 -6.66 8.98 -25.58
CA ILE A 117 -6.27 7.95 -24.62
C ILE A 117 -7.44 7.05 -24.21
N THR A 118 -8.58 7.06 -24.90
CA THR A 118 -9.74 6.21 -24.55
C THR A 118 -10.47 5.67 -25.78
N SER A 119 -9.83 4.79 -26.54
CA SER A 119 -10.59 3.77 -27.26
C SER A 119 -10.48 2.45 -26.48
N GLY A 120 -11.63 1.85 -26.17
CA GLY A 120 -11.72 0.54 -25.52
C GLY A 120 -11.53 0.55 -24.00
N GLU A 121 -11.86 1.64 -23.32
CA GLU A 121 -11.87 1.74 -21.86
C GLU A 121 -12.87 0.77 -21.21
N SER A 122 -12.45 0.18 -20.10
CA SER A 122 -13.28 -0.65 -19.23
C SER A 122 -13.24 -0.11 -17.81
N GLN A 123 -14.27 -0.41 -17.03
CA GLN A 123 -14.33 0.01 -15.63
C GLN A 123 -13.15 -0.58 -14.85
N GLY A 124 -12.39 0.28 -14.17
CA GLY A 124 -11.22 -0.10 -13.38
C GLY A 124 -9.87 0.02 -14.11
N ASP A 125 -9.86 0.41 -15.38
CA ASP A 125 -8.62 0.74 -16.10
C ASP A 125 -7.87 1.89 -15.41
N VAL A 126 -6.54 1.82 -15.40
CA VAL A 126 -5.66 2.82 -14.78
C VAL A 126 -4.77 3.44 -15.85
N LEU A 127 -4.70 4.78 -15.86
CA LEU A 127 -3.80 5.51 -16.75
C LEU A 127 -2.41 5.68 -16.11
N TYR A 128 -1.35 5.42 -16.86
CA TYR A 128 0.03 5.61 -16.42
C TYR A 128 0.91 6.19 -17.54
N PHE A 129 2.02 6.84 -17.19
CA PHE A 129 3.00 7.32 -18.16
C PHE A 129 4.10 6.26 -18.32
N ASP A 130 4.34 5.80 -19.55
CA ASP A 130 5.31 4.73 -19.85
C ASP A 130 6.75 5.22 -20.07
N GLY A 131 6.97 6.53 -19.92
CA GLY A 131 8.23 7.21 -20.23
C GLY A 131 8.22 7.97 -21.55
N SER A 132 7.25 7.71 -22.44
CA SER A 132 7.09 8.41 -23.72
C SER A 132 5.66 8.91 -23.95
N VAL A 133 4.66 8.09 -23.63
CA VAL A 133 3.24 8.41 -23.80
C VAL A 133 2.44 8.04 -22.56
N TRP A 134 1.23 8.58 -22.47
CA TRP A 134 0.24 8.09 -21.52
C TRP A 134 -0.39 6.80 -22.05
N ALA A 135 -0.19 5.71 -21.33
CA ALA A 135 -0.64 4.37 -21.64
C ALA A 135 -1.72 3.90 -20.65
N LYS A 136 -2.49 2.89 -21.07
CA LYS A 136 -3.56 2.28 -20.27
C LYS A 136 -3.11 0.93 -19.71
N LEU A 137 -3.29 0.74 -18.41
CA LEU A 137 -3.22 -0.57 -17.75
C LEU A 137 -4.65 -1.07 -17.56
N VAL A 138 -4.99 -2.21 -18.16
CA VAL A 138 -6.33 -2.83 -18.04
C VAL A 138 -6.63 -3.14 -16.58
N ALA A 139 -7.89 -3.04 -16.16
CA ALA A 139 -8.34 -3.39 -14.81
C ALA A 139 -7.78 -4.74 -14.33
N GLY A 140 -7.30 -4.78 -13.08
CA GLY A 140 -6.82 -6.00 -12.45
C GLY A 140 -7.96 -6.96 -12.09
N THR A 141 -7.64 -8.22 -11.87
CA THR A 141 -8.57 -9.17 -11.23
C THR A 141 -8.61 -8.97 -9.73
N ASP A 142 -9.68 -9.44 -9.08
CA ASP A 142 -9.81 -9.41 -7.62
C ASP A 142 -8.58 -10.01 -6.92
N GLY A 143 -8.18 -9.39 -5.79
CA GLY A 143 -6.99 -9.77 -5.02
C GLY A 143 -5.63 -9.28 -5.55
N LEU A 144 -5.57 -8.63 -6.71
CA LEU A 144 -4.34 -7.98 -7.19
C LEU A 144 -4.21 -6.55 -6.67
N PHE A 145 -2.97 -6.10 -6.45
CA PHE A 145 -2.65 -4.71 -6.09
C PHE A 145 -1.77 -4.05 -7.17
N LEU A 146 -1.84 -2.72 -7.27
CA LEU A 146 -1.00 -1.97 -8.20
C LEU A 146 0.42 -1.87 -7.64
N LYS A 147 1.40 -2.43 -8.36
CA LYS A 147 2.81 -2.39 -7.97
C LYS A 147 3.62 -1.50 -8.91
N THR A 148 4.33 -0.53 -8.35
CA THR A 148 5.36 0.22 -9.08
C THR A 148 6.65 -0.60 -9.10
N GLN A 149 7.32 -0.63 -10.26
CA GLN A 149 8.47 -1.52 -10.51
C GLN A 149 9.82 -0.78 -10.41
N GLY A 150 9.82 0.42 -9.80
CA GLY A 150 10.98 1.31 -9.74
C GLY A 150 10.98 2.37 -10.84
N ALA A 151 12.05 3.16 -10.90
CA ALA A 151 12.21 4.21 -11.90
C ALA A 151 12.27 3.61 -13.31
N SER A 152 11.64 4.29 -14.28
CA SER A 152 11.61 3.89 -15.69
C SER A 152 10.96 2.53 -15.98
N ALA A 153 10.16 2.00 -15.06
CA ALA A 153 9.41 0.76 -15.24
C ALA A 153 7.90 0.98 -15.11
N ASN A 154 7.14 0.38 -16.03
CA ASN A 154 5.68 0.48 -16.05
C ASN A 154 5.07 -0.21 -14.82
N PRO A 155 3.99 0.34 -14.24
CA PRO A 155 3.27 -0.33 -13.17
C PRO A 155 2.57 -1.59 -13.68
N THR A 156 2.42 -2.57 -12.80
CA THR A 156 1.76 -3.84 -13.11
C THR A 156 0.84 -4.26 -11.98
N TRP A 157 -0.22 -5.03 -12.28
CA TRP A 157 -0.97 -5.73 -11.25
C TRP A 157 -0.15 -6.90 -10.72
N ALA A 158 0.09 -6.93 -9.40
CA ALA A 158 0.80 -8.00 -8.73
C ALA A 158 -0.15 -8.75 -7.80
N ALA A 159 0.02 -10.07 -7.74
CA ALA A 159 -0.60 -10.85 -6.67
C ALA A 159 0.03 -10.40 -5.34
N ALA A 160 -0.79 -10.26 -4.30
CA ALA A 160 -0.27 -10.21 -2.94
C ALA A 160 0.60 -11.46 -2.75
N ALA A 161 1.91 -11.25 -2.57
CA ALA A 161 2.76 -12.31 -2.10
C ALA A 161 2.30 -12.57 -0.66
N VAL A 162 1.34 -13.48 -0.49
CA VAL A 162 1.29 -14.28 0.70
C VAL A 162 2.57 -15.09 0.66
N SER A 163 3.62 -14.55 1.25
CA SER A 163 4.58 -15.42 1.90
C SER A 163 3.73 -16.25 2.86
N ALA A 164 3.32 -17.44 2.43
CA ALA A 164 2.97 -18.53 3.32
C ALA A 164 4.24 -18.99 4.07
N ALA A 165 5.05 -18.03 4.54
CA ALA A 165 5.73 -18.19 5.77
C ALA A 165 4.59 -18.35 6.78
N HIS A 166 4.22 -19.60 7.06
CA HIS A 166 3.78 -19.94 8.40
C HIS A 166 4.72 -19.17 9.31
N ALA A 167 4.21 -18.23 10.10
CA ALA A 167 5.07 -17.35 10.87
C ALA A 167 5.90 -18.24 11.80
N SER A 168 7.13 -18.59 11.36
CA SER A 168 7.92 -19.57 12.09
C SER A 168 8.37 -19.00 13.42
N LYS A 169 8.26 -17.67 13.58
CA LYS A 169 8.70 -16.91 14.74
C LYS A 169 7.82 -15.66 14.98
N ILE A 170 7.60 -15.33 16.25
CA ILE A 170 7.17 -14.02 16.76
C ILE A 170 8.35 -13.49 17.58
N TRP A 171 8.87 -12.30 17.28
CA TRP A 171 10.08 -11.76 17.92
C TRP A 171 9.93 -10.29 18.35
N ASP A 172 10.76 -9.85 19.31
CA ASP A 172 10.92 -8.46 19.70
C ASP A 172 11.97 -7.70 18.86
N ALA A 173 12.22 -6.42 19.18
CA ALA A 173 12.98 -5.52 18.33
C ALA A 173 14.48 -5.86 18.21
N ASP A 174 15.07 -6.48 19.24
CA ASP A 174 16.47 -6.88 19.29
C ASP A 174 16.67 -8.39 19.08
N VAL A 175 15.59 -9.12 18.80
CA VAL A 175 15.59 -10.52 18.37
C VAL A 175 16.16 -11.46 19.43
N ASN A 176 16.05 -11.09 20.71
CA ASN A 176 16.46 -11.93 21.84
C ASN A 176 15.26 -12.53 22.60
N THR A 177 14.04 -12.03 22.36
CA THR A 177 12.81 -12.59 22.90
C THR A 177 11.93 -13.07 21.77
N LEU A 178 11.68 -14.37 21.73
CA LEU A 178 11.07 -15.01 20.58
C LEU A 178 10.20 -16.22 20.94
N VAL A 179 9.12 -16.39 20.18
CA VAL A 179 8.30 -17.61 20.15
C VAL A 179 8.50 -18.23 18.78
N GLU A 180 9.00 -19.45 18.68
CA GLU A 180 9.38 -20.06 17.40
C GLU A 180 8.89 -21.50 17.27
N VAL A 181 8.50 -21.93 16.06
CA VAL A 181 8.06 -23.31 15.79
C VAL A 181 9.13 -24.18 15.15
N GLU A 182 10.20 -23.59 14.59
CA GLU A 182 11.31 -24.32 13.95
C GLU A 182 12.63 -23.54 14.01
N GLN A 183 13.72 -24.17 14.48
CA GLN A 183 15.11 -23.68 14.31
C GLN A 183 15.88 -24.45 13.23
N ALA A 184 15.42 -25.66 12.89
CA ALA A 184 15.93 -26.53 11.83
C ALA A 184 14.76 -27.14 11.06
N ALA A 185 15.00 -27.60 9.83
CA ALA A 185 13.97 -28.23 9.01
C ALA A 185 13.36 -29.44 9.72
N ASP A 186 12.03 -29.54 9.69
CA ASP A 186 11.26 -30.67 10.22
C ASP A 186 11.41 -30.84 11.75
N GLN A 187 11.72 -29.75 12.44
CA GLN A 187 11.77 -29.77 13.88
C GLN A 187 10.37 -29.50 14.47
N ASP A 188 9.70 -30.52 14.98
CA ASP A 188 8.41 -30.40 15.65
C ASP A 188 8.54 -29.81 17.08
N VAL A 189 9.04 -28.57 17.20
CA VAL A 189 9.30 -27.93 18.50
C VAL A 189 8.88 -26.47 18.53
N ILE A 190 7.91 -26.15 19.39
CA ILE A 190 7.55 -24.77 19.74
C ILE A 190 8.45 -24.32 20.89
N ARG A 191 9.09 -23.15 20.81
CA ARG A 191 9.97 -22.60 21.86
C ARG A 191 9.55 -21.21 22.28
N PHE A 192 9.86 -20.88 23.53
CA PHE A 192 9.79 -19.55 24.11
C PHE A 192 11.18 -19.21 24.63
N THR A 193 11.78 -18.16 24.06
CA THR A 193 13.13 -17.67 24.37
C THR A 193 13.01 -16.25 24.91
N VAL A 194 13.80 -15.93 25.93
CA VAL A 194 13.89 -14.60 26.55
C VAL A 194 15.35 -14.28 26.77
N ASP A 195 15.79 -13.09 26.38
CA ASP A 195 17.19 -12.65 26.52
C ASP A 195 18.19 -13.67 25.92
N GLY A 196 17.84 -14.19 24.74
CA GLY A 196 18.64 -15.19 24.01
C GLY A 196 18.70 -16.57 24.64
N THR A 197 17.93 -16.81 25.71
CA THR A 197 17.90 -18.10 26.44
C THR A 197 16.53 -18.77 26.30
N GLU A 198 16.50 -20.02 25.83
CA GLU A 198 15.28 -20.83 25.81
C GLU A 198 14.77 -21.02 27.25
N LYS A 199 13.47 -20.79 27.47
CA LYS A 199 12.81 -20.90 28.79
C LYS A 199 11.80 -22.03 28.82
N MET A 200 11.11 -22.27 27.71
CA MET A 200 10.11 -23.31 27.58
C MET A 200 10.16 -23.84 26.14
N LEU A 201 9.97 -25.15 25.99
CA LEU A 201 9.74 -25.79 24.71
C LEU A 201 8.54 -26.72 24.81
N ILE A 202 7.85 -26.94 23.69
CA ILE A 202 6.83 -27.95 23.51
C ILE A 202 7.28 -28.82 22.35
N ASP A 203 7.47 -30.10 22.60
CA ASP A 203 7.82 -31.08 21.59
C ASP A 203 6.92 -32.32 21.69
N SER A 204 7.26 -33.37 20.95
CA SER A 204 6.54 -34.65 20.98
C SER A 204 6.43 -35.30 22.37
N THR A 205 7.29 -34.91 23.32
CA THR A 205 7.31 -35.41 24.70
C THR A 205 6.47 -34.56 25.65
N GLY A 206 6.03 -33.38 25.22
CA GLY A 206 5.17 -32.47 25.97
C GLY A 206 5.83 -31.12 26.22
N VAL A 207 5.51 -30.50 27.36
CA VAL A 207 6.05 -29.20 27.77
C VAL A 207 7.29 -29.42 28.62
N SER A 208 8.43 -28.89 28.17
CA SER A 208 9.67 -28.84 28.93
C SER A 208 10.03 -27.40 29.26
N PHE A 209 10.64 -27.20 30.42
CA PHE A 209 11.17 -25.91 30.86
C PHE A 209 12.70 -25.99 30.99
N ALA A 210 13.39 -24.87 30.80
CA ALA A 210 14.84 -24.82 30.85
C ALA A 210 15.38 -25.33 32.20
N LYS A 211 16.52 -26.03 32.16
CA LYS A 211 17.18 -26.66 33.32
C LYS A 211 17.29 -25.67 34.48
N GLY A 212 16.48 -25.90 35.52
CA GLY A 212 16.33 -24.98 36.65
C GLY A 212 14.89 -24.89 37.15
N ASP A 213 13.91 -25.29 36.36
CA ASP A 213 12.52 -25.30 36.80
C ASP A 213 12.25 -26.52 37.68
N VAL A 214 12.31 -26.24 38.99
CA VAL A 214 12.20 -27.06 40.19
C VAL A 214 10.83 -27.74 40.28
N ALA A 215 10.46 -28.54 39.28
CA ALA A 215 9.29 -29.40 39.35
C ALA A 215 9.63 -30.65 40.19
N VAL A 216 8.69 -31.06 41.04
CA VAL A 216 8.72 -32.39 41.66
C VAL A 216 8.90 -33.44 40.55
N LYS A 217 9.84 -34.36 40.74
CA LYS A 217 10.15 -35.44 39.77
C LYS A 217 9.52 -36.76 40.13
N GLY A 218 9.07 -36.93 41.36
CA GLY A 218 8.21 -38.03 41.75
C GLY A 218 7.48 -37.71 43.04
N TRP A 219 6.23 -38.15 43.16
CA TRP A 219 5.53 -38.10 44.44
C TRP A 219 4.50 -39.23 44.54
N VAL A 220 4.22 -39.65 45.76
CA VAL A 220 3.17 -40.63 46.04
C VAL A 220 2.51 -40.32 47.37
N LYS A 221 1.19 -40.50 47.41
CA LYS A 221 0.42 -40.73 48.62
C LYS A 221 -0.07 -42.17 48.61
N PHE A 222 0.21 -42.92 49.67
CA PHE A 222 -0.24 -44.31 49.78
C PHE A 222 -0.80 -44.59 51.18
N ASP A 223 -1.66 -45.60 51.23
CA ASP A 223 -2.06 -46.25 52.47
C ASP A 223 -0.96 -47.22 52.90
N GLY A 224 -0.33 -46.95 54.04
CA GLY A 224 0.80 -47.73 54.56
C GLY A 224 0.38 -48.96 55.37
N THR A 225 -0.92 -49.26 55.50
CA THR A 225 -1.39 -50.51 56.11
C THR A 225 -1.07 -51.71 55.20
N THR A 226 -1.18 -52.95 55.70
CA THR A 226 -0.86 -54.16 54.90
C THR A 226 -2.06 -54.63 54.07
N PRO A 227 -1.97 -54.75 52.73
CA PRO A 227 -0.85 -54.37 51.87
C PRO A 227 -0.83 -52.86 51.58
N ALA A 228 0.36 -52.30 51.30
CA ALA A 228 0.46 -50.89 50.95
C ALA A 228 -0.24 -50.61 49.62
N ASN A 229 -1.12 -49.60 49.58
CA ASN A 229 -1.90 -49.26 48.39
C ASN A 229 -1.68 -47.81 47.98
N ILE A 230 -1.29 -47.57 46.73
CA ILE A 230 -1.19 -46.20 46.18
C ILE A 230 -2.58 -45.59 46.13
N LEU A 231 -2.72 -44.38 46.68
CA LEU A 231 -3.93 -43.57 46.62
C LEU A 231 -3.87 -42.55 45.48
N ASP A 232 -2.70 -41.94 45.28
CA ASP A 232 -2.41 -41.05 44.17
C ASP A 232 -0.89 -40.92 43.97
N SER A 233 -0.43 -40.68 42.75
CA SER A 233 1.00 -40.60 42.45
C SER A 233 1.34 -39.94 41.11
N PHE A 234 2.58 -39.44 41.02
CA PHE A 234 3.26 -39.07 39.78
C PHE A 234 4.65 -39.72 39.75
N ASN A 235 5.00 -40.31 38.61
CA ASN A 235 6.28 -40.99 38.38
C ASN A 235 6.56 -42.16 39.36
N VAL A 236 5.56 -42.95 39.73
CA VAL A 236 5.71 -44.10 40.64
C VAL A 236 5.08 -45.35 40.03
N THR A 237 5.88 -46.41 39.85
CA THR A 237 5.39 -47.71 39.37
C THR A 237 4.66 -48.47 40.47
N SER A 238 5.21 -48.48 41.69
CA SER A 238 4.64 -49.25 42.80
C SER A 238 5.14 -48.79 44.16
N VAL A 239 4.40 -49.14 45.21
CA VAL A 239 4.86 -49.10 46.60
C VAL A 239 4.76 -50.51 47.18
N THR A 240 5.90 -51.07 47.56
CA THR A 240 5.99 -52.41 48.14
C THR A 240 5.99 -52.31 49.66
N TYR A 241 5.06 -53.01 50.31
CA TYR A 241 5.11 -53.25 51.75
C TYR A 241 6.20 -54.29 52.06
N VAL A 242 7.25 -53.90 52.77
CA VAL A 242 8.41 -54.77 53.07
C VAL A 242 8.25 -55.44 54.44
N ALA A 243 7.86 -54.67 55.44
CA ALA A 243 7.55 -55.10 56.80
C ALA A 243 6.74 -54.00 57.49
N THR A 244 6.31 -54.21 58.73
CA THR A 244 5.63 -53.16 59.52
C THR A 244 6.44 -51.88 59.54
N GLY A 245 5.80 -50.78 59.14
CA GLY A 245 6.37 -49.46 58.98
C GLY A 245 7.43 -49.32 57.88
N ARG A 246 7.73 -50.34 57.08
CA ARG A 246 8.79 -50.29 56.04
C ARG A 246 8.24 -50.50 54.64
N TYR A 247 8.62 -49.60 53.76
CA TYR A 247 8.10 -49.51 52.39
C TYR A 247 9.22 -49.26 51.40
N GLN A 248 9.04 -49.74 50.17
CA GLN A 248 9.89 -49.40 49.04
C GLN A 248 9.03 -48.75 47.96
N VAL A 249 9.34 -47.50 47.60
CA VAL A 249 8.72 -46.80 46.47
C VAL A 249 9.58 -47.02 45.23
N ILE A 250 8.98 -47.49 44.15
CA ILE A 250 9.64 -47.70 42.85
C ILE A 250 9.21 -46.59 41.90
N TRP A 251 10.16 -45.89 41.29
CA TRP A 251 9.91 -44.82 40.32
C TRP A 251 9.56 -45.40 38.94
N ASP A 252 8.72 -44.69 38.19
CA ASP A 252 8.33 -45.09 36.82
C ASP A 252 9.43 -44.77 35.79
N THR A 253 9.97 -43.57 35.90
CA THR A 253 11.22 -43.13 35.26
C THR A 253 12.25 -42.88 36.36
N ASP A 254 13.35 -43.61 36.29
CA ASP A 254 14.46 -43.52 37.25
C ASP A 254 15.04 -42.10 37.31
N PHE A 255 15.49 -41.68 38.50
CA PHE A 255 16.40 -40.55 38.63
C PHE A 255 17.75 -40.88 37.99
N ALA A 256 18.49 -39.86 37.57
CA ALA A 256 19.77 -40.04 36.89
C ALA A 256 20.79 -40.87 37.71
N ASP A 257 20.74 -40.76 39.04
CA ASP A 257 21.52 -41.52 40.00
C ASP A 257 20.84 -41.49 41.39
N ALA A 258 21.50 -42.01 42.42
CA ALA A 258 21.01 -41.98 43.80
C ALA A 258 21.11 -40.60 44.49
N ASN A 259 21.65 -39.56 43.82
CA ASN A 259 21.88 -38.22 44.37
C ASN A 259 20.67 -37.29 44.13
N TYR A 260 19.49 -37.72 44.56
CA TYR A 260 18.27 -36.92 44.56
C TYR A 260 17.78 -36.65 45.99
N VAL A 261 16.95 -35.63 46.15
CA VAL A 261 16.38 -35.23 47.44
C VAL A 261 15.02 -35.90 47.60
N VAL A 262 14.76 -36.48 48.76
CA VAL A 262 13.45 -37.02 49.14
C VAL A 262 12.99 -36.38 50.43
N VAL A 263 11.72 -36.00 50.47
CA VAL A 263 10.99 -35.67 51.68
C VAL A 263 9.90 -36.72 51.85
N CYS A 264 9.80 -37.33 53.03
CA CYS A 264 8.67 -38.19 53.35
C CYS A 264 8.03 -37.78 54.67
N THR A 265 6.72 -37.94 54.74
CA THR A 265 5.89 -37.63 55.91
C THR A 265 4.80 -38.67 56.06
N SER A 266 4.24 -38.78 57.26
CA SER A 266 3.13 -39.67 57.56
C SER A 266 2.08 -38.93 58.39
N GLN A 267 0.83 -39.37 58.28
CA GLN A 267 -0.21 -38.92 59.20
C GLN A 267 0.07 -39.53 60.59
N SER A 268 0.02 -38.70 61.64
CA SER A 268 -0.03 -39.19 63.01
C SER A 268 -1.28 -40.06 63.21
N GLY A 269 -1.10 -41.36 63.36
CA GLY A 269 -2.22 -42.29 63.41
C GLY A 269 -1.87 -43.70 63.89
N GLY A 270 -0.67 -43.90 64.45
CA GLY A 270 -0.30 -45.14 65.11
C GLY A 270 -1.16 -45.49 66.34
N ALA A 271 -0.82 -46.61 67.00
CA ALA A 271 -1.51 -47.15 68.17
C ALA A 271 -1.59 -46.18 69.37
N ASP A 272 -0.78 -45.13 69.37
CA ASP A 272 -0.70 -44.11 70.42
C ASP A 272 -1.06 -42.71 69.86
N PRO A 273 -2.34 -42.29 69.92
CA PRO A 273 -2.81 -41.01 69.37
C PRO A 273 -2.21 -39.74 70.03
N GLY A 274 -1.32 -39.90 71.01
CA GLY A 274 -0.57 -38.83 71.66
C GLY A 274 0.78 -38.50 71.01
N ASN A 275 1.25 -39.32 70.06
CA ASN A 275 2.60 -39.22 69.51
C ASN A 275 2.59 -39.02 67.99
N ALA A 276 3.60 -38.29 67.49
CA ALA A 276 3.77 -38.06 66.06
C ALA A 276 4.56 -39.22 65.43
N ASP A 277 4.05 -39.73 64.30
CA ASP A 277 4.77 -40.69 63.47
C ASP A 277 5.81 -39.96 62.61
N PHE A 278 6.98 -40.55 62.42
CA PHE A 278 8.07 -40.00 61.63
C PHE A 278 8.41 -40.93 60.47
N CYS A 279 8.29 -40.42 59.24
CA CYS A 279 8.84 -41.08 58.08
C CYS A 279 10.27 -40.61 57.82
N HIS A 280 11.17 -41.54 57.54
CA HIS A 280 12.53 -41.27 57.10
C HIS A 280 12.99 -42.26 56.03
N ILE A 281 14.08 -41.92 55.35
CA ILE A 281 14.74 -42.78 54.35
C ILE A 281 15.64 -43.77 55.09
N GLU A 282 15.59 -45.04 54.72
CA GLU A 282 16.46 -46.08 55.29
C GLU A 282 17.93 -45.85 54.91
N PRO A 283 18.91 -46.21 55.77
CA PRO A 283 20.33 -46.08 55.44
C PRO A 283 20.68 -46.84 54.15
N GLY A 284 21.15 -46.13 53.12
CA GLY A 284 21.44 -46.71 51.81
C GLY A 284 20.21 -47.05 50.98
N GLY A 285 19.03 -46.57 51.38
CA GLY A 285 17.75 -46.87 50.74
C GLY A 285 17.46 -46.11 49.45
N GLN A 286 18.32 -45.18 49.02
CA GLN A 286 18.14 -44.46 47.75
C GLN A 286 18.92 -45.12 46.62
N ALA A 287 18.20 -45.43 45.54
CA ALA A 287 18.74 -45.86 44.26
C ALA A 287 18.07 -45.05 43.14
N ALA A 288 18.65 -45.04 41.94
CA ALA A 288 18.09 -44.34 40.78
C ALA A 288 16.58 -44.64 40.57
N GLY A 289 16.19 -45.92 40.67
CA GLY A 289 14.81 -46.36 40.47
C GLY A 289 13.98 -46.60 41.73
N SER A 290 14.49 -46.34 42.93
CA SER A 290 13.73 -46.62 44.16
C SER A 290 14.18 -45.85 45.39
N VAL A 291 13.25 -45.65 46.34
CA VAL A 291 13.56 -45.21 47.70
C VAL A 291 12.93 -46.14 48.74
N ASP A 292 13.75 -46.61 49.68
CA ASP A 292 13.32 -47.35 50.87
C ASP A 292 13.04 -46.40 52.03
N LEU A 293 11.90 -46.59 52.69
CA LEU A 293 11.37 -45.71 53.72
C LEU A 293 11.01 -46.50 54.97
N SER A 294 11.17 -45.87 56.13
CA SER A 294 10.67 -46.37 57.40
C SER A 294 9.85 -45.32 58.12
N ASN A 295 8.68 -45.74 58.60
CA ASN A 295 7.79 -44.99 59.46
C ASN A 295 7.89 -45.54 60.89
N ILE A 296 8.23 -44.66 61.83
CA ILE A 296 8.43 -45.01 63.24
C ILE A 296 7.50 -44.18 64.13
N ASP A 297 7.04 -44.80 65.22
CA ASP A 297 6.33 -44.08 66.27
C ASP A 297 7.31 -43.23 67.10
N GLY A 298 6.95 -41.97 67.33
CA GLY A 298 7.70 -41.04 68.17
C GLY A 298 7.76 -41.40 69.66
N GLY A 299 6.89 -42.30 70.14
CA GLY A 299 6.83 -42.73 71.55
C GLY A 299 7.71 -43.92 71.93
N GLY A 300 8.03 -44.78 70.97
CA GLY A 300 8.74 -46.03 71.24
C GLY A 300 9.74 -46.50 70.19
N ALA A 301 10.10 -45.67 69.19
CA ALA A 301 11.01 -46.01 68.07
C ALA A 301 10.66 -47.31 67.31
N GLY A 302 9.47 -47.87 67.55
CA GLY A 302 8.98 -49.06 66.86
C GLY A 302 8.46 -48.66 65.48
N ALA A 303 8.76 -49.49 64.48
CA ALA A 303 8.20 -49.30 63.15
C ALA A 303 6.67 -49.49 63.21
N VAL A 304 5.92 -48.59 62.57
CA VAL A 304 4.46 -48.55 62.63
C VAL A 304 3.86 -48.26 61.27
N ASP A 305 2.76 -48.94 60.96
CA ASP A 305 2.00 -48.69 59.74
C ASP A 305 1.14 -47.42 59.92
N ALA A 306 1.47 -46.37 59.17
CA ALA A 306 0.62 -45.19 59.09
C ALA A 306 -0.42 -45.35 57.97
N THR A 307 -1.67 -44.98 58.25
CA THR A 307 -2.76 -45.03 57.26
C THR A 307 -2.50 -44.14 56.05
N PHE A 308 -1.75 -43.03 56.19
CA PHE A 308 -1.31 -42.24 55.04
C PHE A 308 0.16 -41.89 55.14
N VAL A 309 0.92 -42.25 54.11
CA VAL A 309 2.32 -41.88 53.93
C VAL A 309 2.45 -41.09 52.62
N HIS A 310 3.26 -40.05 52.65
CA HIS A 310 3.50 -39.15 51.52
C HIS A 310 5.00 -39.07 51.24
N VAL A 311 5.36 -39.04 49.97
CA VAL A 311 6.75 -38.97 49.51
C VAL A 311 6.81 -37.98 48.36
N ILE A 312 7.81 -37.10 48.38
CA ILE A 312 8.09 -36.13 47.32
C ILE A 312 9.59 -36.17 47.03
N ALA A 313 9.95 -36.24 45.75
CA ALA A 313 11.32 -36.35 45.29
C ALA A 313 11.67 -35.26 44.26
N PHE A 314 12.86 -34.69 44.40
CA PHE A 314 13.45 -33.69 43.51
C PHE A 314 14.86 -34.12 43.12
N GLY A 315 15.21 -33.96 41.84
CA GLY A 315 16.53 -34.36 41.35
C GLY A 315 16.61 -34.28 39.83
N ASN A 316 17.71 -34.76 39.28
CA ASN A 316 17.82 -34.98 37.84
C ASN A 316 17.20 -36.33 37.50
N GLN A 317 16.51 -36.38 36.36
CA GLN A 317 15.86 -37.55 35.78
C GLN A 317 16.30 -37.65 34.33
#